data_AF-A0A1Q5S0I7-F1
#
_entry.id   AF-A0A1Q5S0I7-F1
#
_cell.length_a   1.000
_cell.length_b   1.000
_cell.length_c   1.000
_cell.angle_alpha   90.00
_cell.angle_beta   90.00
_cell.angle_gamma   90.00
#
_symmetry.space_group_name_H-M   'P 1'
#
loop_
_entity.id
_entity.type
_entity.pdbx_description
1 polymer ?
#
loop_
_entity_poly.entity_id
_entity_poly.type
_entity_poly.pdbx_seq_one_letter_code
_entity_poly.pdbx_strand_id
1 'polypeptide(L)'
;DSVIRLGVMQGEYHWHKHDNDDEFFFVLSGRFIIDLEGHSIELLPNQGFTVPKGVLHCTRAPERSVILMVETAAIAPTGDA
;
A
#
# COMPACT_ATOMS: atom_id res chain seq x y z
N ASP A 1 3.46 -15.72 -10.87
CA ASP A 1 4.42 -14.64 -11.15
C ASP A 1 4.22 -13.46 -10.22
N SER A 2 5.31 -12.87 -9.77
CA SER A 2 5.30 -11.66 -8.94
C SER A 2 5.82 -10.49 -9.76
N VAL A 3 5.29 -9.30 -9.52
CA VAL A 3 5.71 -8.06 -10.18
C VAL A 3 6.13 -7.04 -9.13
N ILE A 4 6.97 -6.10 -9.55
CA ILE A 4 7.27 -4.90 -8.78
C ILE A 4 6.68 -3.72 -9.55
N ARG A 5 5.82 -2.94 -8.90
CA ARG A 5 5.28 -1.70 -9.45
C ARG A 5 5.85 -0.51 -8.70
N LEU A 6 6.16 0.56 -9.44
CA LEU A 6 6.53 1.85 -8.86
C LEU A 6 5.31 2.77 -8.87
N GLY A 7 4.88 3.20 -7.69
CA GLY A 7 3.82 4.16 -7.49
C GLY A 7 4.39 5.53 -7.14
N VAL A 8 3.80 6.59 -7.72
CA VAL A 8 3.99 7.97 -7.27
C VAL A 8 2.64 8.45 -6.77
N MET A 9 2.52 8.69 -5.47
CA MET A 9 1.23 8.95 -4.80
C MET A 9 1.25 10.25 -4.02
N GLN A 10 0.11 10.93 -3.98
CA GLN A 10 -0.19 12.06 -3.11
C GLN A 10 -1.70 12.13 -2.89
N GLY A 11 -2.12 12.34 -1.64
CA GLY A 11 -3.52 12.31 -1.24
C GLY A 11 -3.93 10.99 -0.58
N GLU A 12 -5.23 10.70 -0.59
CA GLU A 12 -5.82 9.55 0.09
C GLU A 12 -6.45 8.61 -0.93
N TYR A 13 -6.32 7.31 -0.67
CA TYR A 13 -7.01 6.27 -1.42
C TYR A 13 -8.29 5.85 -0.70
N HIS A 14 -9.16 5.10 -1.38
CA HIS A 14 -10.35 4.56 -0.73
C HIS A 14 -9.99 3.37 0.15
N TRP A 15 -10.85 3.07 1.12
CA TRP A 15 -10.77 1.83 1.88
C TRP A 15 -11.03 0.65 0.95
N HIS A 16 -10.15 -0.34 0.98
CA HIS A 16 -10.24 -1.51 0.14
C HIS A 16 -9.55 -2.70 0.81
N LYS A 17 -9.72 -3.88 0.21
CA LYS A 17 -9.01 -5.10 0.59
C LYS A 17 -8.72 -5.97 -0.64
N HIS A 18 -7.81 -6.92 -0.47
CA HIS A 18 -7.55 -7.97 -1.43
C HIS A 18 -7.85 -9.32 -0.77
N ASP A 19 -8.82 -10.08 -1.27
CA ASP A 19 -9.23 -11.35 -0.64
C ASP A 19 -8.19 -12.47 -0.82
N ASN A 20 -7.37 -12.39 -1.87
CA ASN A 20 -6.50 -13.49 -2.30
C ASN A 20 -5.01 -13.19 -2.17
N ASP A 21 -4.64 -11.92 -2.03
CA ASP A 21 -3.26 -11.47 -2.18
C ASP A 21 -2.85 -10.60 -0.99
N ASP A 22 -1.64 -10.85 -0.49
CA ASP A 22 -0.96 -9.92 0.40
C ASP A 22 -0.41 -8.76 -0.45
N GLU A 23 -0.39 -7.55 0.10
CA GLU A 23 0.14 -6.37 -0.58
C GLU A 23 1.30 -5.78 0.22
N PHE A 24 2.49 -5.73 -0.38
CA PHE A 24 3.68 -5.18 0.26
C PHE A 24 4.02 -3.79 -0.28
N PHE A 25 4.22 -2.84 0.62
CA PHE A 25 4.66 -1.48 0.34
C PHE A 25 6.07 -1.23 0.86
N PHE A 26 6.89 -0.54 0.07
CA PHE A 26 8.22 -0.06 0.48
C PHE A 26 8.45 1.38 0.02
N VAL A 27 8.75 2.28 0.94
CA VAL A 27 8.88 3.72 0.65
C VAL A 27 10.29 4.03 0.15
N LEU A 28 10.41 4.55 -1.06
CA LEU A 28 11.66 5.07 -1.61
C LEU A 28 11.90 6.53 -1.21
N SER A 29 10.85 7.35 -1.19
CA SER A 29 10.92 8.76 -0.77
C SER A 29 9.57 9.27 -0.29
N GLY A 30 9.59 10.27 0.59
CA GLY A 30 8.40 10.89 1.16
C GLY A 30 7.88 10.14 2.40
N ARG A 31 6.61 10.34 2.71
CA ARG A 31 5.90 9.73 3.83
C ARG A 31 4.65 9.00 3.35
N PHE A 32 4.46 7.76 3.79
CA PHE A 32 3.32 6.93 3.44
C PHE A 32 2.66 6.37 4.70
N ILE A 33 1.33 6.41 4.76
CA ILE A 33 0.57 5.95 5.92
C ILE A 33 -0.43 4.89 5.43
N ILE A 34 -0.51 3.81 6.17
CA ILE A 34 -1.46 2.73 5.94
C ILE A 34 -2.39 2.70 7.16
N ASP A 35 -3.63 3.11 6.97
CA ASP A 35 -4.66 2.99 7.98
C ASP A 35 -5.24 1.58 7.94
N LEU A 36 -5.32 0.96 9.11
CA LEU A 36 -5.98 -0.29 9.38
C LEU A 36 -7.14 -0.02 10.33
N GLU A 37 -7.97 -1.02 10.61
CA GLU A 37 -8.97 -0.87 11.67
C GLU A 37 -8.30 -0.56 13.02
N GLY A 38 -8.66 0.59 13.59
CA GLY A 38 -8.25 1.04 14.93
C GLY A 38 -6.84 1.62 15.05
N HIS A 39 -5.98 1.55 14.03
CA HIS A 39 -4.63 2.11 14.10
C HIS A 39 -4.02 2.39 12.71
N SER A 40 -2.92 3.14 12.70
CA SER A 40 -2.20 3.49 11.48
C SER A 40 -0.74 3.08 11.57
N ILE A 41 -0.18 2.65 10.44
CA ILE A 41 1.25 2.38 10.26
C ILE A 41 1.83 3.52 9.42
N GLU A 42 2.78 4.26 9.99
CA GLU A 42 3.54 5.29 9.26
C GLU A 42 4.85 4.68 8.76
N LEU A 43 5.10 4.84 7.46
CA LEU A 43 6.32 4.43 6.78
C LEU A 43 7.10 5.65 6.27
N LEU A 44 8.36 5.71 6.68
CA LEU A 44 9.38 6.64 6.21
C LEU A 44 10.28 5.96 5.15
N PRO A 45 11.16 6.71 4.46
CA PRO A 45 12.02 6.12 3.45
C PRO A 45 12.84 4.94 3.96
N ASN A 46 12.93 3.89 3.14
CA ASN A 46 13.54 2.60 3.41
C ASN A 46 12.81 1.71 4.43
N GLN A 47 11.55 2.04 4.76
CA GLN A 47 10.67 1.18 5.54
C GLN A 47 9.64 0.51 4.63
N GLY A 48 9.19 -0.66 5.05
CA GLY A 48 8.15 -1.38 4.34
C GLY A 48 7.22 -2.13 5.28
N PHE A 49 6.04 -2.46 4.76
CA PHE A 49 4.99 -3.16 5.48
C PHE A 49 4.19 -4.02 4.53
N THR A 50 3.80 -5.21 4.98
CA THR A 50 2.87 -6.08 4.26
C THR A 50 1.51 -5.94 4.90
N VAL A 51 0.50 -5.54 4.11
CA VAL A 51 -0.90 -5.70 4.47
C VAL A 51 -1.30 -7.15 4.15
N PRO A 52 -1.69 -7.97 5.14
CA PRO A 52 -2.13 -9.32 4.89
C PRO A 52 -3.45 -9.35 4.10
N LYS A 53 -3.63 -10.38 3.26
CA LYS A 53 -4.88 -10.61 2.53
C LYS A 53 -6.09 -10.61 3.44
N GLY A 54 -7.19 -10.06 2.94
CA GLY A 54 -8.47 -9.91 3.63
C GLY A 54 -8.50 -8.77 4.65
N VAL A 55 -7.39 -8.07 4.90
CA VAL A 55 -7.36 -6.91 5.80
C VAL A 55 -7.84 -5.67 5.07
N LEU A 56 -8.89 -5.05 5.61
CA LEU A 56 -9.39 -3.76 5.13
C LEU A 56 -8.42 -2.66 5.53
N HIS A 57 -8.02 -1.85 4.55
CA HIS A 57 -7.04 -0.79 4.75
C HIS A 57 -7.26 0.40 3.82
N CYS A 58 -6.65 1.53 4.15
CA CYS A 58 -6.64 2.75 3.35
C CYS A 58 -5.22 3.33 3.31
N THR A 59 -4.74 3.70 2.14
CA THR A 59 -3.40 4.26 1.97
C THR A 59 -3.45 5.77 1.79
N ARG A 60 -2.50 6.48 2.40
CA ARG A 60 -2.40 7.94 2.36
C ARG A 60 -0.97 8.40 2.18
N ALA A 61 -0.79 9.39 1.31
CA ALA A 61 0.46 10.08 1.05
C ALA A 61 0.26 11.59 1.29
N PRO A 62 0.52 12.10 2.51
CA PRO A 62 0.30 13.53 2.84
C PRO A 62 1.19 14.49 2.02
N GLU A 63 2.24 13.95 1.40
CA GLU A 63 3.13 14.63 0.46
C GLU A 63 3.40 13.70 -0.73
N ARG A 64 4.09 14.21 -1.76
CA ARG A 64 4.46 13.38 -2.91
C ARG A 64 5.43 12.28 -2.48
N SER A 65 4.96 11.04 -2.50
CA SER A 65 5.71 9.86 -2.08
C SER A 65 5.95 8.90 -3.25
N VAL A 66 7.10 8.22 -3.23
CA VAL A 66 7.48 7.22 -4.22
C VAL A 66 7.62 5.88 -3.51
N ILE A 67 6.91 4.87 -4.00
CA ILE A 67 6.68 3.62 -3.28
C ILE A 67 6.87 2.46 -4.27
N LEU A 68 7.51 1.38 -3.83
CA LEU A 68 7.49 0.10 -4.52
C LEU A 68 6.39 -0.76 -3.92
N MET A 69 5.58 -1.35 -4.78
CA MET A 69 4.60 -2.37 -4.42
C MET A 69 5.09 -3.72 -4.95
N VAL A 70 5.12 -4.74 -4.10
CA VAL A 70 5.48 -6.11 -4.49
C VAL A 70 4.25 -6.98 -4.30
N GLU A 71 3.78 -7.55 -5.39
CA GLU A 71 2.46 -8.15 -5.44
C GLU A 71 2.38 -9.23 -6.54
N THR A 72 1.30 -10.01 -6.56
CA THR A 72 1.10 -11.00 -7.61
C THR A 72 0.77 -10.30 -8.93
N ALA A 73 1.16 -10.89 -10.07
CA ALA A 73 0.89 -10.28 -11.37
C ALA A 73 -0.63 -10.14 -11.67
N ALA A 74 -1.47 -10.89 -10.96
CA ALA A 74 -2.92 -10.95 -11.16
C ALA A 74 -3.70 -9.97 -10.27
N ILE A 75 -3.08 -9.38 -9.25
CA ILE A 75 -3.74 -8.45 -8.35
C ILE A 75 -4.23 -7.21 -9.13
N ALA A 76 -5.39 -6.70 -8.74
CA ALA A 76 -5.86 -5.39 -9.13
C ALA A 76 -5.47 -4.40 -8.01
N PRO A 77 -4.49 -3.49 -8.22
CA PRO A 77 -3.99 -2.60 -7.15
C PRO A 77 -5.05 -1.63 -6.60
N THR A 78 -6.21 -1.54 -7.24
CA THR A 78 -7.32 -0.74 -6.73
C THR A 78 -8.05 -1.45 -5.58
N GLY A 79 -7.94 -2.77 -5.47
CA GLY A 79 -8.76 -3.59 -4.60
C GLY A 79 -10.24 -3.58 -4.96
N ASP A 80 -11.04 -4.26 -4.16
CA ASP A 80 -12.49 -4.13 -4.15
C ASP A 80 -12.92 -3.16 -3.02
N ALA A 81 -14.00 -2.41 -3.26
CA ALA A 81 -14.61 -1.49 -2.30
C ALA A 81 -15.50 -2.21 -1.28
#